data_AF-A0A2V5LPN9-F1
#
_entry.id   AF-A0A2V5LPN9-F1
#
_cell.length_a   1.000
_cell.length_b   1.000
_cell.length_c   1.000
_cell.angle_alpha   90.00
_cell.angle_beta   90.00
_cell.angle_gamma   90.00
#
_symmetry.space_group_name_H-M   'P 1'
#
loop_
_entity.id
_entity.type
_entity.pdbx_description
1 polymer ?
#
loop_
_entity_poly.entity_id
_entity_poly.type
_entity_poly.pdbx_seq_one_letter_code
_entity_poly.pdbx_strand_id
1 'polypeptide(L)'
;MKTIFCSLLLTALAILSARADLTIVYSTTVQPPSHDQKAEGTPNDVAAANNMTIKVKGDKARIDASPQITIIFDGGTGELINLLNDQKTIVRISPDKMRAIADMLNKFSTKRPGSETPRLTPTGKREMINGYDTEQYTYDGPDFKAT
;
A
#
# COMPACT_ATOMS: atom_id res chain seq x y z
N MET A 1 13.48 -20.03 45.21
CA MET A 1 13.67 -18.72 44.55
C MET A 1 14.21 -18.83 43.12
N LYS A 2 15.12 -19.75 42.78
CA LYS A 2 15.68 -19.89 41.42
C LYS A 2 14.65 -20.28 40.33
N THR A 3 13.67 -21.14 40.66
CA THR A 3 12.65 -21.63 39.72
C THR A 3 11.65 -20.56 39.27
N ILE A 4 11.29 -19.65 40.18
CA ILE A 4 10.39 -18.52 39.91
C ILE A 4 11.05 -17.52 38.95
N PHE A 5 12.36 -17.27 39.12
CA PHE A 5 13.12 -16.41 38.21
C PHE A 5 13.21 -17.00 36.79
N CYS A 6 13.45 -18.32 36.67
CA CYS A 6 13.48 -18.97 35.37
C CYS A 6 12.12 -18.94 34.65
N SER A 7 11.00 -19.13 35.37
CA SER A 7 9.68 -19.06 34.74
C SER A 7 9.35 -17.64 34.27
N LEU A 8 9.71 -16.62 35.05
CA LEU A 8 9.50 -15.21 34.70
C LEU A 8 10.32 -14.79 33.48
N LEU A 9 11.57 -15.28 33.38
CA LEU A 9 12.44 -15.03 32.23
C LEU A 9 11.93 -15.71 30.95
N LEU A 10 11.41 -16.95 31.07
CA LEU A 10 10.79 -17.70 29.97
C LEU A 10 9.52 -17.03 29.46
N THR A 11 8.66 -16.53 30.36
CA THR A 11 7.47 -15.76 29.97
C THR A 11 7.82 -14.42 29.33
N ALA A 12 8.85 -13.72 29.81
CA ALA A 12 9.28 -12.46 29.21
C ALA A 12 9.87 -12.65 27.80
N LEU A 13 10.64 -13.72 27.57
CA LEU A 13 11.17 -14.06 26.24
C LEU A 13 10.07 -14.42 25.23
N ALA A 14 9.01 -15.11 25.68
CA ALA A 14 7.90 -15.51 24.82
C ALA A 14 7.03 -14.33 24.33
N ILE A 15 6.99 -13.22 25.09
CA ILE A 15 6.22 -12.03 24.72
C ILE A 15 6.97 -11.16 23.68
N LEU A 16 8.30 -11.28 23.57
CA LEU A 16 9.09 -10.48 22.61
C LEU A 16 9.01 -10.97 21.15
N SER A 17 8.56 -12.20 20.90
CA SER A 17 8.69 -12.84 19.56
C SER A 17 7.53 -12.60 18.59
N ALA A 18 6.47 -11.88 18.97
CA ALA A 18 5.35 -11.62 18.06
C ALA A 18 5.57 -10.35 17.20
N ARG A 19 6.66 -10.31 16.43
CA ARG A 19 6.80 -9.36 15.31
C ARG A 19 6.31 -10.09 14.06
N ALA A 20 5.07 -9.84 13.66
CA ALA A 20 4.54 -10.37 12.41
C ALA A 20 5.10 -9.54 11.25
N ASP A 21 5.88 -10.19 10.38
CA ASP A 21 6.22 -9.65 9.07
C ASP A 21 5.12 -10.08 8.09
N LEU A 22 4.56 -9.15 7.31
CA LEU A 22 3.51 -9.40 6.34
C LEU A 22 4.07 -9.30 4.92
N THR A 23 3.83 -10.31 4.09
CA THR A 23 4.12 -10.24 2.65
C THR A 23 2.84 -10.44 1.86
N ILE A 24 2.54 -9.48 0.98
CA ILE A 24 1.42 -9.50 0.05
C ILE A 24 2.01 -9.62 -1.35
N VAL A 25 1.60 -10.65 -2.09
CA VAL A 25 1.93 -10.82 -3.50
C VAL A 25 0.66 -10.54 -4.30
N TYR A 26 0.74 -9.56 -5.18
CA TYR A 26 -0.35 -9.13 -6.05
C TYR A 26 0.04 -9.37 -7.51
N SER A 27 -0.84 -10.03 -8.26
CA SER A 27 -0.70 -10.23 -9.70
C SER A 27 -2.00 -9.82 -10.37
N THR A 28 -1.94 -8.97 -11.39
CA THR A 28 -3.08 -8.55 -12.19
C THR A 28 -2.87 -8.90 -13.66
N THR A 29 -3.90 -9.44 -14.29
CA THR A 29 -3.94 -9.74 -15.73
C THR A 29 -4.54 -8.59 -16.54
N VAL A 30 -4.98 -7.52 -15.87
CA VAL A 30 -5.54 -6.33 -16.53
C VAL A 30 -4.40 -5.47 -17.02
N GLN A 31 -4.16 -5.53 -18.34
CA GLN A 31 -3.22 -4.64 -19.02
C GLN A 31 -3.70 -3.19 -18.81
N PRO A 32 -2.89 -2.30 -18.21
CA PRO A 32 -3.28 -0.91 -18.06
C PRO A 32 -3.55 -0.34 -19.47
N PRO A 33 -4.55 0.54 -19.65
CA PRO A 33 -4.68 1.26 -20.89
C PRO A 33 -3.35 1.96 -21.14
N SER A 34 -2.72 1.65 -22.28
CA SER A 34 -1.52 2.31 -22.77
C SER A 34 -1.88 3.77 -23.05
N HIS A 35 -1.87 4.60 -22.02
CA HIS A 35 -1.80 6.02 -22.21
C HIS A 35 -0.36 6.32 -22.63
N ASP A 36 -0.21 6.83 -23.84
CA ASP A 36 0.99 7.49 -24.35
C ASP A 36 1.28 8.77 -23.54
N GLN A 37 1.47 8.63 -22.22
CA GLN A 37 2.05 9.67 -21.39
C GLN A 37 3.55 9.52 -21.49
N LYS A 38 4.12 10.37 -22.36
CA LYS A 38 5.53 10.72 -22.39
C LYS A 38 6.02 10.83 -20.94
N ALA A 39 6.93 9.94 -20.57
CA ALA A 39 7.47 9.80 -19.22
C ALA A 39 8.24 11.07 -18.80
N GLU A 40 7.54 12.12 -18.41
CA GLU A 40 8.07 13.09 -17.46
C GLU A 40 7.87 12.49 -16.08
N GLY A 41 8.93 11.84 -15.60
CA GLY A 41 8.97 11.11 -14.34
C GLY A 41 8.66 12.04 -13.17
N THR A 42 7.41 12.02 -12.73
CA THR A 42 7.06 12.44 -11.37
C THR A 42 7.18 11.19 -10.48
N PRO A 43 7.93 11.21 -9.36
CA PRO A 43 8.24 9.99 -8.56
C PRO A 43 7.06 9.26 -7.92
N ASN A 44 5.83 9.70 -8.18
CA ASN A 44 4.60 9.28 -7.49
C ASN A 44 3.66 8.45 -8.37
N ASP A 45 3.90 8.34 -9.67
CA ASP A 45 3.14 7.43 -10.52
C ASP A 45 3.74 6.03 -10.39
N VAL A 46 3.22 5.27 -9.43
CA VAL A 46 3.39 3.82 -9.42
C VAL A 46 2.60 3.31 -10.63
N ALA A 47 3.28 3.24 -11.78
CA ALA A 47 2.73 2.62 -12.98
C ALA A 47 2.12 1.27 -12.57
N ALA A 48 0.84 1.07 -12.92
CA ALA A 48 0.10 -0.14 -12.60
C ALA A 48 0.86 -1.36 -13.14
N ALA A 49 1.63 -2.01 -12.27
CA ALA A 49 2.49 -3.09 -12.67
C ALA A 49 1.73 -4.41 -12.57
N ASN A 50 1.90 -5.26 -13.58
CA ASN A 50 1.20 -6.55 -13.69
C ASN A 50 1.51 -7.49 -12.51
N ASN A 51 2.65 -7.31 -11.83
CA ASN A 51 3.04 -8.05 -10.63
C ASN A 51 3.66 -7.09 -9.61
N MET A 52 3.14 -7.08 -8.38
CA MET A 52 3.61 -6.23 -7.29
C MET A 52 3.81 -7.08 -6.03
N THR A 53 4.95 -6.93 -5.37
CA THR A 53 5.18 -7.53 -4.04
C THR A 53 5.29 -6.43 -3.00
N ILE A 54 4.50 -6.53 -1.93
CA ILE A 54 4.54 -5.62 -0.80
C ILE A 54 5.03 -6.41 0.41
N LYS A 55 6.10 -5.96 1.04
CA LYS A 55 6.65 -6.53 2.28
C LYS A 55 6.56 -5.50 3.38
N VAL A 56 5.90 -5.83 4.48
CA VAL A 56 5.76 -4.98 5.65
C VAL A 56 6.48 -5.63 6.82
N LYS A 57 7.38 -4.88 7.43
CA LYS A 57 8.17 -5.30 8.58
C LYS A 57 8.18 -4.19 9.61
N GLY A 58 7.42 -4.40 10.69
CA GLY A 58 7.18 -3.35 11.68
C GLY A 58 6.69 -2.07 11.01
N ASP A 59 7.42 -0.99 11.24
CA ASP A 59 7.17 0.37 10.77
C ASP A 59 7.73 0.64 9.35
N LYS A 60 8.14 -0.39 8.59
CA LYS A 60 8.66 -0.24 7.23
C LYS A 60 7.84 -1.05 6.24
N ALA A 61 7.60 -0.47 5.07
CA ALA A 61 7.00 -1.15 3.92
C ALA A 61 7.93 -1.05 2.72
N ARG A 62 8.12 -2.16 2.00
CA ARG A 62 8.82 -2.24 0.73
C ARG A 62 7.84 -2.68 -0.34
N ILE A 63 7.84 -1.98 -1.46
CA ILE A 63 7.01 -2.25 -2.63
C ILE A 63 7.95 -2.50 -3.80
N ASP A 64 7.91 -3.72 -4.33
CA ASP A 64 8.58 -4.10 -5.57
C ASP A 64 7.50 -4.18 -6.66
N ALA A 65 7.30 -3.07 -7.40
CA ALA A 65 6.31 -2.98 -8.47
C ALA A 65 6.86 -3.48 -9.80
N SER A 66 8.14 -3.28 -10.09
CA SER A 66 8.78 -3.84 -11.27
C SER A 66 10.26 -4.11 -10.99
N PRO A 67 10.98 -4.84 -11.86
CA PRO A 67 12.43 -4.99 -11.74
C PRO A 67 13.17 -3.64 -11.71
N GLN A 68 12.60 -2.61 -12.33
CA GLN A 68 13.23 -1.29 -12.48
C GLN A 68 13.03 -0.38 -11.27
N ILE A 69 11.94 -0.52 -10.51
CA ILE A 69 11.64 0.36 -9.37
C ILE A 69 11.27 -0.39 -8.09
N THR A 70 11.94 -0.02 -7.01
CA THR A 70 11.59 -0.42 -5.64
C THR A 70 11.30 0.82 -4.81
N ILE A 71 10.20 0.81 -4.07
CA ILE A 71 9.82 1.89 -3.15
C ILE A 71 9.91 1.37 -1.73
N ILE A 72 10.51 2.15 -0.82
CA ILE A 72 10.57 1.85 0.61
C ILE A 72 9.95 3.03 1.35
N PHE A 73 8.92 2.76 2.13
CA PHE A 73 8.33 3.70 3.08
C PHE A 73 8.81 3.34 4.49
N ASP A 74 9.45 4.30 5.16
CA ASP A 74 9.83 4.19 6.57
C ASP A 74 8.84 4.99 7.42
N GLY A 75 7.86 4.32 8.00
CA GLY A 75 6.87 4.92 8.89
C GLY A 75 7.45 5.45 10.22
N GLY A 76 8.65 5.02 10.61
CA GLY A 76 9.32 5.55 11.80
C GLY A 76 9.86 6.96 11.58
N THR A 77 10.36 7.26 10.38
CA THR A 77 10.89 8.57 10.01
C THR A 77 9.90 9.40 9.19
N GLY A 78 9.00 8.75 8.46
CA GLY A 78 8.15 9.35 7.43
C GLY A 78 8.85 9.53 6.07
N GLU A 79 10.04 8.94 5.87
CA GLU A 79 10.77 9.02 4.62
C GLU A 79 10.22 8.05 3.55
N LEU A 80 10.28 8.48 2.30
CA LEU A 80 10.03 7.62 1.14
C LEU A 80 11.29 7.53 0.29
N ILE A 81 11.70 6.31 -0.04
CA ILE A 81 12.95 6.01 -0.75
C ILE A 81 12.62 5.24 -2.02
N ASN A 82 12.87 5.85 -3.17
CA ASN A 82 12.76 5.20 -4.47
C ASN A 82 14.14 4.73 -4.92
N LEU A 83 14.25 3.45 -5.26
CA LEU A 83 15.41 2.84 -5.88
C LEU A 83 15.09 2.64 -7.36
N LEU A 84 15.82 3.36 -8.21
CA LEU A 84 15.77 3.20 -9.66
C LEU A 84 16.87 2.21 -10.04
N ASN A 85 16.52 0.92 -10.08
CA ASN A 85 17.46 -0.19 -10.07
C ASN A 85 18.38 -0.19 -11.30
N ASP A 86 17.84 0.06 -12.50
CA ASP A 86 18.60 0.11 -13.75
C ASP A 86 19.65 1.22 -13.75
N GLN A 87 19.31 2.35 -13.13
CA GLN A 87 20.16 3.55 -13.06
C GLN A 87 21.09 3.53 -11.84
N LYS A 88 20.88 2.57 -10.92
CA LYS A 88 21.54 2.53 -9.60
C LYS A 88 21.39 3.83 -8.81
N THR A 89 20.25 4.50 -8.98
CA THR A 89 19.97 5.80 -8.37
C THR A 89 19.04 5.63 -7.17
N ILE A 90 19.34 6.34 -6.08
CA ILE A 90 18.51 6.39 -4.88
C ILE A 90 17.92 7.80 -4.78
N VAL A 91 16.61 7.91 -4.81
CA VAL A 91 15.88 9.16 -4.58
C VAL A 91 15.23 9.08 -3.21
N ARG A 92 15.64 9.96 -2.29
CA ARG A 92 15.07 10.07 -0.95
C ARG A 92 14.17 11.30 -0.85
N ILE A 93 12.93 11.08 -0.46
CA ILE A 93 11.93 12.12 -0.20
C ILE A 93 11.77 12.24 1.30
N SER A 94 12.07 13.43 1.82
CA SER A 94 11.98 13.71 3.25
C SER A 94 10.52 13.78 3.72
N PRO A 95 10.26 13.64 5.03
CA PRO A 95 8.92 13.66 5.58
C PRO A 95 8.19 14.98 5.31
N ASP A 96 8.92 16.10 5.35
CA ASP A 96 8.34 17.43 5.06
C ASP A 96 7.90 17.57 3.60
N LYS A 97 8.66 16.97 2.67
CA LYS A 97 8.27 16.91 1.26
C LYS A 97 7.05 16.01 1.07
N MET A 98 6.98 14.88 1.77
CA MET A 98 5.80 14.00 1.76
C MET A 98 4.55 14.72 2.30
N ARG A 99 4.68 15.48 3.38
CA ARG A 99 3.59 16.33 3.91
C ARG A 99 3.15 17.37 2.89
N ALA A 100 4.09 18.06 2.26
CA ALA A 100 3.76 19.05 1.24
C ALA A 100 3.01 18.43 0.04
N ILE A 101 3.42 17.22 -0.39
CA ILE A 101 2.72 16.45 -1.43
C ILE A 101 1.29 16.09 -0.96
N ALA A 102 1.12 15.60 0.27
CA ALA A 102 -0.19 15.28 0.82
C ALA A 102 -1.11 16.51 0.93
N ASP A 103 -0.57 17.65 1.37
CA ASP A 103 -1.31 18.92 1.44
C ASP A 103 -1.71 19.41 0.05
N MET A 104 -0.84 19.25 -0.93
CA MET A 104 -1.13 19.57 -2.33
C MET A 104 -2.25 18.67 -2.85
N LEU A 105 -2.16 17.36 -2.66
CA LEU A 105 -3.21 16.40 -3.04
C LEU A 105 -4.55 16.71 -2.37
N ASN A 106 -4.55 17.11 -1.10
CA ASN A 106 -5.77 17.51 -0.39
C ASN A 106 -6.37 18.83 -0.93
N LYS A 107 -5.55 19.75 -1.43
CA LYS A 107 -6.02 20.99 -2.08
C LYS A 107 -6.59 20.75 -3.48
N PHE A 108 -6.03 19.79 -4.21
CA PHE A 108 -6.49 19.40 -5.55
C PHE A 108 -7.53 18.28 -5.54
N SER A 109 -7.75 17.64 -4.39
CA SER A 109 -8.91 16.81 -4.12
C SER A 109 -10.14 17.64 -4.42
N THR A 110 -10.87 17.26 -5.47
CA THR A 110 -12.17 17.80 -5.82
C THR A 110 -13.20 17.41 -4.77
N LYS A 111 -13.08 17.96 -3.56
CA LYS A 111 -14.21 18.11 -2.65
C LYS A 111 -15.13 19.17 -3.27
N ARG A 112 -15.86 18.77 -4.32
CA ARG A 112 -16.99 19.57 -4.78
C ARG A 112 -17.99 19.58 -3.62
N PRO A 113 -18.36 20.74 -3.07
CA PRO A 113 -19.42 20.79 -2.07
C PRO A 113 -20.69 20.21 -2.70
N GLY A 114 -21.13 19.05 -2.21
CA GLY A 114 -22.26 18.29 -2.77
C GLY A 114 -21.92 17.02 -3.55
N SER A 115 -20.65 16.61 -3.69
CA SER A 115 -20.36 15.25 -4.18
C SER A 115 -20.77 14.24 -3.12
N GLU A 116 -21.92 13.59 -3.29
CA GLU A 116 -22.29 12.45 -2.46
C GLU A 116 -21.13 11.45 -2.46
N THR A 117 -20.72 11.04 -1.26
CA THR A 117 -19.74 9.98 -1.12
C THR A 117 -20.31 8.76 -1.83
N PRO A 118 -19.63 8.19 -2.84
CA PRO A 118 -20.13 7.07 -3.61
C PRO A 118 -20.57 5.95 -2.67
N ARG A 119 -21.82 5.52 -2.79
CA ARG A 119 -22.39 4.50 -1.91
C ARG A 119 -22.12 3.12 -2.49
N LEU A 120 -21.55 2.25 -1.66
CA LEU A 120 -21.51 0.82 -1.95
C LEU A 120 -22.86 0.20 -1.60
N THR A 121 -23.51 -0.43 -2.57
CA THR A 121 -24.80 -1.10 -2.37
C THR A 121 -24.59 -2.62 -2.45
N PRO A 122 -24.92 -3.39 -1.40
CA PRO A 122 -24.80 -4.85 -1.44
C PRO A 122 -25.74 -5.43 -2.49
N THR A 123 -25.25 -6.40 -3.26
CA THR A 123 -26.06 -7.08 -4.29
C THR A 123 -26.77 -8.32 -3.75
N GLY A 124 -26.39 -8.79 -2.55
CA GLY A 124 -26.86 -10.06 -1.98
C GLY A 124 -26.22 -11.31 -2.62
N LYS A 125 -25.35 -11.16 -3.62
CA LYS A 125 -24.60 -12.28 -4.21
C LYS A 125 -23.37 -12.57 -3.37
N ARG A 126 -23.25 -13.81 -2.91
CA ARG A 126 -22.12 -14.29 -2.09
C ARG A 126 -21.30 -15.32 -2.83
N GLU A 127 -19.99 -15.28 -2.63
CA GLU A 127 -19.04 -16.22 -3.20
C GLU A 127 -17.90 -16.52 -2.21
N MET A 128 -17.39 -17.75 -2.26
CA MET A 128 -16.22 -18.16 -1.49
C MET A 128 -14.94 -17.81 -2.25
N ILE A 129 -14.19 -16.81 -1.78
CA ILE A 129 -12.93 -16.40 -2.41
C ILE A 129 -11.78 -16.73 -1.46
N ASN A 130 -10.90 -17.64 -1.86
CA ASN A 130 -9.75 -18.10 -1.05
C ASN A 130 -10.13 -18.56 0.38
N GLY A 131 -11.31 -19.16 0.54
CA GLY A 131 -11.82 -19.64 1.83
C GLY A 131 -12.51 -18.58 2.69
N TYR A 132 -12.67 -17.35 2.18
CA TYR A 132 -13.44 -16.30 2.83
C TYR A 132 -14.82 -16.18 2.19
N ASP A 133 -15.86 -16.08 3.01
CA ASP A 133 -17.22 -15.78 2.57
C ASP A 133 -17.30 -14.28 2.23
N THR A 134 -17.46 -13.99 0.94
CA THR A 134 -17.45 -12.62 0.40
C THR A 134 -18.80 -12.27 -0.22
N GLU A 135 -19.12 -10.99 -0.28
CA GLU A 135 -20.34 -10.46 -0.92
C GLU A 135 -19.97 -9.42 -1.98
N GLN A 136 -20.68 -9.44 -3.11
CA GLN A 136 -20.52 -8.48 -4.19
C GLN A 136 -21.28 -7.18 -3.91
N TYR A 137 -20.65 -6.04 -4.19
CA TYR A 137 -21.22 -4.70 -4.02
C TYR A 137 -21.18 -3.93 -5.34
N THR A 138 -22.22 -3.13 -5.60
CA THR A 138 -22.23 -2.15 -6.68
C THR A 138 -21.69 -0.81 -6.17
N TYR A 139 -20.78 -0.22 -6.93
CA TYR A 139 -20.29 1.14 -6.74
C TYR A 139 -20.98 2.06 -7.76
N ASP A 140 -21.70 3.07 -7.27
CA ASP A 140 -22.25 4.15 -8.09
C ASP A 140 -21.61 5.47 -7.68
N GLY A 141 -20.64 5.93 -8.46
CA GLY A 141 -19.96 7.20 -8.29
C GLY A 141 -20.21 8.13 -9.48
N PRO A 142 -20.01 9.44 -9.29
CA PRO A 142 -20.26 10.45 -10.32
C PRO A 142 -19.41 10.26 -11.59
N ASP A 143 -18.19 9.74 -11.43
CA ASP A 143 -17.23 9.58 -12.52
C ASP A 143 -17.01 8.10 -12.92
N PHE A 144 -17.58 7.15 -12.16
CA PHE A 144 -17.33 5.71 -12.37
C PHE A 144 -18.45 4.85 -11.79
N LYS A 145 -18.83 3.80 -12.52
CA LYS A 145 -19.80 2.79 -12.07
C LYS A 145 -19.21 1.40 -12.25
N ALA A 146 -19.36 0.54 -11.24
CA ALA A 146 -18.88 -0.84 -11.27
C ALA A 146 -19.78 -1.78 -10.46
N THR A 147 -19.74 -3.07 -10.80
CA THR A 147 -20.40 -4.16 -10.08
C THR A 147 -19.50 -5.37 -10.08
#